data_AF-A0A1W9P8E0-F1
#
_entry.id   AF-A0A1W9P8E0-F1
#
_cell.length_a   1.000
_cell.length_b   1.000
_cell.length_c   1.000
_cell.angle_alpha   90.00
_cell.angle_beta   90.00
_cell.angle_gamma   90.00
#
_symmetry.space_group_name_H-M   'P 1'
#
loop_
_entity.id
_entity.type
_entity.pdbx_description
1 polymer ?
#
loop_
_entity_poly.entity_id
_entity_poly.type
_entity_poly.pdbx_seq_one_letter_code
_entity_poly.pdbx_strand_id
1 'polypeptide(L)'
;RLRLAVNNAIWPMIWPTPFAMTTTMAVDGLNASHVVLPVIPQSELSQPNFLPPAKDPELPGYGALKIDDETISGYAEIRRIERNPLLFQTRIVASGADGSFYPWAKIKYWEKIVHEAQDNDPARARVTGKNRYTIELEGRTVTVEAELSLTSDRQNFYYKYIRRALENGKLIREKTWEEIIPRDHQ
;
A
#
# COMPACT_ATOMS: atom_id res chain seq x y z
N ARG A 1 -13.75 0.34 -22.01
CA ARG A 1 -12.44 -0.03 -22.60
C ARG A 1 -11.70 -0.86 -21.58
N LEU A 2 -11.28 -2.08 -21.92
CA LEU A 2 -10.42 -2.90 -21.05
C LEU A 2 -8.97 -2.47 -21.23
N ARG A 3 -8.18 -2.43 -20.15
CA ARG A 3 -6.75 -2.12 -20.17
C ARG A 3 -6.00 -3.26 -19.47
N LEU A 4 -4.91 -3.72 -20.06
CA LEU A 4 -4.02 -4.73 -19.50
C LEU A 4 -2.63 -4.13 -19.30
N ALA A 5 -2.05 -4.37 -18.14
CA ALA A 5 -0.66 -4.05 -17.83
C ALA A 5 0.06 -5.34 -17.43
N VAL A 6 1.24 -5.56 -18.00
CA VAL A 6 2.10 -6.73 -17.70
C VAL A 6 3.44 -6.20 -17.22
N ASN A 7 3.92 -6.70 -16.09
CA ASN A 7 5.20 -6.32 -15.50
C ASN A 7 5.82 -7.53 -14.78
N ASN A 8 7.08 -7.40 -14.37
CA ASN A 8 7.83 -8.38 -13.58
C ASN A 8 8.09 -7.90 -12.13
N ALA A 9 7.23 -7.01 -11.63
CA ALA A 9 7.38 -6.40 -10.33
C ALA A 9 6.05 -6.37 -9.58
N ILE A 10 6.07 -6.56 -8.26
CA ILE A 10 4.85 -6.46 -7.48
C ILE A 10 4.39 -4.99 -7.50
N TRP A 11 3.34 -4.70 -8.27
CA TRP A 11 2.67 -3.41 -8.29
C TRP A 11 1.58 -3.36 -7.20
N PRO A 12 1.42 -2.27 -6.44
CA PRO A 12 2.09 -0.95 -6.57
C PRO A 12 3.44 -0.82 -5.87
N MET A 13 3.96 -1.88 -5.24
CA MET A 13 5.20 -1.81 -4.46
C MET A 13 6.49 -1.65 -5.29
N ILE A 14 6.38 -1.69 -6.63
CA ILE A 14 7.48 -1.72 -7.62
C ILE A 14 8.63 -2.65 -7.24
N TRP A 15 8.32 -3.80 -6.65
CA TRP A 15 9.31 -4.75 -6.16
C TRP A 15 9.63 -5.81 -7.23
N PRO A 16 10.77 -5.73 -7.93
CA PRO A 16 11.07 -6.64 -9.03
C PRO A 16 11.62 -7.98 -8.55
N THR A 17 11.70 -8.96 -9.47
CA THR A 17 12.56 -10.14 -9.33
C THR A 17 14.03 -9.73 -9.13
N PRO A 18 14.88 -10.55 -8.48
CA PRO A 18 16.27 -10.15 -8.18
C PRO A 18 17.19 -10.09 -9.40
N PHE A 19 16.74 -10.52 -10.58
CA PHE A 19 17.55 -10.61 -11.78
C PHE A 19 17.21 -9.52 -12.79
N ALA A 20 18.25 -8.86 -13.32
CA ALA A 20 18.11 -8.10 -14.54
C ALA A 20 17.82 -9.07 -15.68
N MET A 21 16.68 -8.89 -16.36
CA MET A 21 16.24 -9.79 -17.41
C MET A 21 15.48 -9.05 -18.50
N THR A 22 15.48 -9.64 -19.68
CA THR A 22 14.59 -9.24 -20.78
C THR A 22 13.37 -10.14 -20.75
N THR A 23 12.20 -9.55 -20.54
CA THR A 23 10.91 -10.26 -20.65
C THR A 23 10.33 -10.05 -22.04
N THR A 24 9.94 -11.12 -22.70
CA THR A 24 9.28 -11.09 -24.02
C THR A 24 7.86 -11.63 -23.89
N MET A 25 6.90 -10.95 -24.53
CA MET A 25 5.50 -11.40 -24.60
C MET A 25 5.14 -11.61 -26.07
N ALA A 26 4.76 -12.84 -26.42
CA ALA A 26 4.23 -13.12 -27.75
C ALA A 26 2.83 -12.49 -27.88
N VAL A 27 2.60 -11.66 -28.89
CA VAL A 27 1.32 -10.99 -29.12
C VAL A 27 0.64 -11.42 -30.42
N ASP A 28 1.31 -12.30 -31.18
CA ASP A 28 0.88 -12.86 -32.45
C ASP A 28 1.21 -14.36 -32.56
N GLY A 29 0.69 -14.99 -33.61
CA GLY A 29 0.88 -16.42 -33.87
C GLY A 29 0.03 -17.34 -32.98
N LEU A 30 0.23 -18.65 -33.14
CA LEU A 30 -0.56 -19.68 -32.46
C LEU A 30 -0.35 -19.71 -30.93
N ASN A 31 0.77 -19.16 -30.44
CA ASN A 31 1.13 -19.14 -29.02
C ASN A 31 1.06 -17.72 -28.42
N ALA A 32 0.24 -16.83 -28.99
CA ALA A 32 0.07 -15.48 -28.48
C ALA A 32 -0.48 -15.48 -27.04
N SER A 33 0.14 -14.66 -26.20
CA SER A 33 -0.34 -14.38 -24.84
C SER A 33 -1.69 -13.66 -24.93
N HIS A 34 -2.68 -14.16 -24.21
CA HIS A 34 -4.03 -13.61 -24.23
C HIS A 34 -4.67 -13.73 -22.85
N VAL A 35 -5.67 -12.89 -22.60
CA VAL A 35 -6.53 -12.99 -21.41
C VAL A 35 -7.84 -13.63 -21.86
N VAL A 36 -8.17 -14.79 -21.31
CA VAL A 36 -9.48 -15.42 -21.52
C VAL A 36 -10.48 -14.68 -20.63
N LEU A 37 -11.39 -13.94 -21.27
CA LEU A 37 -12.44 -13.23 -20.55
C LEU A 37 -13.67 -14.13 -20.40
N PRO A 38 -14.26 -14.25 -19.20
CA PRO A 38 -15.55 -14.91 -19.05
C PRO A 38 -16.65 -13.99 -19.61
N VAL A 39 -16.92 -14.13 -20.91
CA VAL A 39 -17.97 -13.36 -21.59
C VAL A 39 -19.31 -14.05 -21.34
N ILE A 40 -20.21 -13.35 -20.65
CA ILE A 40 -21.59 -13.80 -20.49
C ILE A 40 -22.28 -13.70 -21.86
N PRO A 41 -22.92 -14.77 -22.37
CA PRO A 41 -23.66 -14.72 -23.61
C PRO A 41 -24.74 -13.64 -23.56
N GLN A 42 -25.08 -13.08 -24.72
CA GLN A 42 -26.23 -12.21 -24.82
C GLN A 42 -27.47 -12.95 -24.33
N SER A 43 -28.25 -12.29 -23.47
CA SER A 43 -29.44 -12.84 -22.85
C SER A 43 -30.63 -11.94 -23.15
N GLU A 44 -31.80 -12.55 -23.37
CA GLU A 44 -33.09 -11.86 -23.47
C GLU A 44 -33.65 -11.50 -22.07
N LEU A 45 -32.94 -11.84 -21.00
CA LEU A 45 -33.31 -11.41 -19.66
C LEU A 45 -33.35 -9.88 -19.60
N SER A 46 -34.41 -9.36 -19.00
CA SER A 46 -34.52 -7.93 -18.73
C SER A 46 -33.34 -7.48 -17.87
N GLN A 47 -32.86 -6.26 -18.15
CA GLN A 47 -31.87 -5.63 -17.27
C GLN A 47 -32.44 -5.59 -15.84
N PRO A 48 -31.66 -5.96 -14.82
CA PRO A 48 -32.11 -5.87 -13.45
C PRO A 48 -32.45 -4.41 -13.13
N ASN A 49 -33.65 -4.19 -12.60
CA ASN A 49 -34.01 -2.89 -12.04
C ASN A 49 -33.42 -2.80 -10.63
N PHE A 50 -32.19 -2.29 -10.53
CA PHE A 50 -31.54 -2.10 -9.24
C PHE A 50 -32.32 -1.09 -8.39
N LEU A 51 -32.59 -1.46 -7.14
CA LEU A 51 -33.06 -0.49 -6.15
C LEU A 51 -32.00 0.61 -5.98
N PRO A 52 -32.41 1.84 -5.61
CA PRO A 52 -31.43 2.85 -5.21
C PRO A 52 -30.55 2.31 -4.07
N PRO A 53 -29.29 2.76 -3.96
CA PRO A 53 -28.45 2.42 -2.82
C PRO A 53 -29.18 2.65 -1.50
N ALA A 54 -29.10 1.68 -0.59
CA ALA A 54 -29.62 1.85 0.74
C ALA A 54 -28.90 3.04 1.41
N LYS A 55 -29.60 3.77 2.27
CA LYS A 55 -28.95 4.78 3.10
C LYS A 55 -28.02 4.08 4.09
N ASP A 56 -26.84 4.65 4.29
CA ASP A 56 -25.94 4.18 5.33
C ASP A 56 -26.59 4.33 6.71
N PRO A 57 -26.31 3.41 7.66
CA PRO A 57 -26.81 3.52 9.02
C PRO A 57 -26.22 4.76 9.71
N GLU A 58 -27.06 5.52 10.40
CA GLU A 58 -26.62 6.60 11.27
C GLU A 58 -26.15 6.03 12.60
N LEU A 59 -24.87 6.23 12.93
CA LEU A 59 -24.27 5.81 14.20
C LEU A 59 -24.09 7.05 15.10
N PRO A 60 -24.89 7.20 16.18
CA PRO A 60 -24.80 8.37 17.04
C PRO A 60 -23.39 8.59 17.60
N GLY A 61 -22.87 9.80 17.42
CA GLY A 61 -21.53 10.20 17.88
C GLY A 61 -20.37 9.58 17.10
N TYR A 62 -20.63 8.97 15.94
CA TYR A 62 -19.61 8.57 14.97
C TYR A 62 -19.60 9.51 13.75
N GLY A 63 -18.42 9.74 13.18
CA GLY A 63 -18.29 10.39 11.88
C GLY A 63 -16.85 10.61 11.46
N ALA A 64 -16.66 11.04 10.22
CA ALA A 64 -15.35 11.38 9.68
C ALA A 64 -14.81 12.68 10.31
N LEU A 65 -13.52 12.69 10.64
CA LEU A 65 -12.81 13.91 10.97
C LEU A 65 -12.23 14.50 9.70
N LYS A 66 -12.31 15.83 9.56
CA LYS A 66 -11.57 16.51 8.50
C LYS A 66 -10.08 16.49 8.82
N ILE A 67 -9.29 15.83 8.00
CA ILE A 67 -7.83 15.68 8.17
C ILE A 67 -7.12 16.22 6.93
N ASP A 68 -5.95 16.81 7.12
CA ASP A 68 -5.08 17.23 6.02
C ASP A 68 -4.39 16.00 5.38
N ASP A 69 -4.20 15.99 4.06
CA ASP A 69 -3.68 14.83 3.30
C ASP A 69 -4.63 13.61 3.29
N GLU A 70 -5.93 13.83 3.47
CA GLU A 70 -6.96 12.78 3.34
C GLU A 70 -6.90 12.07 1.98
N THR A 71 -7.19 10.77 1.99
CA THR A 71 -7.21 9.91 0.80
C THR A 71 -8.58 9.26 0.68
N ILE A 72 -9.14 9.25 -0.54
CA ILE A 72 -10.48 8.69 -0.81
C ILE A 72 -10.53 7.20 -0.48
N SER A 73 -9.40 6.51 -0.66
CA SER A 73 -9.28 5.09 -0.36
C SER A 73 -9.17 4.76 1.14
N GLY A 74 -8.88 5.74 2.00
CA GLY A 74 -8.49 5.50 3.40
C GLY A 74 -7.08 4.91 3.58
N TYR A 75 -6.28 4.83 2.51
CA TYR A 75 -4.91 4.31 2.49
C TYR A 75 -3.96 5.29 1.78
N ALA A 76 -2.66 5.11 1.97
CA ALA A 76 -1.63 5.88 1.29
C ALA A 76 -1.80 5.84 -0.24
N GLU A 77 -1.99 7.00 -0.84
CA GLU A 77 -2.10 7.15 -2.28
C GLU A 77 -0.79 7.69 -2.86
N ILE A 78 -0.48 7.32 -4.10
CA ILE A 78 0.74 7.78 -4.78
C ILE A 78 0.69 9.31 -4.90
N ARG A 79 1.62 9.98 -4.23
CA ARG A 79 1.79 11.44 -4.28
C ARG A 79 2.86 11.86 -5.28
N ARG A 80 3.90 11.04 -5.46
CA ARG A 80 5.03 11.36 -6.33
C ARG A 80 5.68 10.11 -6.90
N ILE A 81 6.06 10.20 -8.17
CA ILE A 81 6.91 9.23 -8.86
C ILE A 81 8.14 9.99 -9.35
N GLU A 82 9.32 9.53 -8.96
CA GLU A 82 10.60 10.11 -9.30
C GLU A 82 11.43 9.06 -10.05
N ARG A 83 11.95 9.44 -11.21
CA ARG A 83 12.90 8.61 -11.94
C ARG A 83 14.19 9.39 -12.11
N ASN A 84 15.30 8.79 -11.67
CA ASN A 84 16.63 9.32 -11.86
C ASN A 84 17.42 8.37 -12.78
N PRO A 85 17.52 8.68 -14.09
CA PRO A 85 18.22 7.84 -15.05
C PRO A 85 19.72 7.72 -14.76
N LEU A 86 20.36 8.76 -14.21
CA LEU A 86 21.79 8.75 -13.91
C LEU A 86 22.13 7.80 -12.75
N LEU A 87 21.20 7.69 -11.78
CA LEU A 87 21.33 6.78 -10.65
C LEU A 87 20.63 5.43 -10.89
N PHE A 88 20.04 5.21 -12.08
CA PHE A 88 19.23 4.03 -12.38
C PHE A 88 18.16 3.77 -11.32
N GLN A 89 17.57 4.82 -10.74
CA GLN A 89 16.67 4.68 -9.60
C GLN A 89 15.25 5.15 -9.95
N THR A 90 14.27 4.34 -9.55
CA THR A 90 12.87 4.75 -9.48
C THR A 90 12.44 4.82 -8.02
N ARG A 91 11.79 5.92 -7.63
CA ARG A 91 11.29 6.17 -6.28
C ARG A 91 9.83 6.59 -6.31
N ILE A 92 8.99 5.90 -5.54
CA ILE A 92 7.55 6.19 -5.43
C ILE A 92 7.26 6.56 -3.99
N VAL A 93 6.62 7.71 -3.79
CA VAL A 93 6.17 8.18 -2.49
C VAL A 93 4.65 8.12 -2.46
N ALA A 94 4.11 7.36 -1.52
CA ALA A 94 2.70 7.36 -1.18
C ALA A 94 2.51 7.91 0.24
N SER A 95 1.45 8.68 0.44
CA SER A 95 1.04 9.11 1.78
C SER A 95 -0.47 9.27 1.83
N GLY A 96 -0.99 9.21 3.04
CA GLY A 96 -2.39 9.41 3.29
C GLY A 96 -2.65 9.60 4.78
N ALA A 97 -3.78 10.20 5.05
CA ALA A 97 -4.29 10.35 6.40
C ALA A 97 -5.79 10.04 6.39
N ASP A 98 -6.29 9.68 7.57
CA ASP A 98 -7.72 9.52 7.80
C ASP A 98 -8.00 9.86 9.26
N GLY A 99 -9.26 10.12 9.59
CA GLY A 99 -9.67 10.28 10.96
C GLY A 99 -11.15 10.08 11.16
N SER A 100 -11.49 9.62 12.35
CA SER A 100 -12.88 9.45 12.75
C SER A 100 -13.05 9.88 14.20
N PHE A 101 -14.24 10.39 14.52
CA PHE A 101 -14.66 10.55 15.91
C PHE A 101 -15.66 9.46 16.26
N TYR A 102 -15.63 9.08 17.52
CA TYR A 102 -16.50 8.13 18.19
C TYR A 102 -17.02 8.80 19.46
N PRO A 103 -18.09 8.28 20.10
CA PRO A 103 -18.57 8.82 21.37
C PRO A 103 -17.52 8.84 22.48
N TRP A 104 -16.50 7.98 22.38
CA TRP A 104 -15.47 7.77 23.39
C TRP A 104 -14.07 8.25 22.97
N ALA A 105 -13.83 8.58 21.69
CA ALA A 105 -12.51 9.03 21.24
C ALA A 105 -12.53 9.76 19.90
N LYS A 106 -11.43 10.46 19.61
CA LYS A 106 -11.04 10.82 18.25
C LYS A 106 -9.83 10.00 17.83
N ILE A 107 -9.89 9.38 16.66
CA ILE A 107 -8.81 8.57 16.12
C ILE A 107 -8.32 9.25 14.85
N LYS A 108 -7.02 9.50 14.78
CA LYS A 108 -6.34 10.01 13.59
C LYS A 108 -5.32 8.98 13.14
N TYR A 109 -5.26 8.76 11.85
CA TYR A 109 -4.29 7.92 11.18
C TYR A 109 -3.48 8.76 10.20
N TRP A 110 -2.19 8.49 10.11
CA TRP A 110 -1.34 8.99 9.05
C TRP A 110 -0.33 7.91 8.68
N GLU A 111 -0.04 7.82 7.40
CA GLU A 111 1.03 6.99 6.89
C GLU A 111 1.78 7.60 5.72
N LYS A 112 3.02 7.16 5.57
CA LYS A 112 3.86 7.44 4.43
C LYS A 112 4.69 6.21 4.10
N ILE A 113 4.64 5.81 2.85
CA ILE A 113 5.39 4.68 2.31
C ILE A 113 6.24 5.18 1.16
N VAL A 114 7.49 4.73 1.11
CA VAL A 114 8.43 5.03 0.04
C VAL A 114 8.96 3.72 -0.51
N HIS A 115 8.76 3.52 -1.81
CA HIS A 115 9.33 2.42 -2.57
C HIS A 115 10.51 2.93 -3.39
N GLU A 116 11.58 2.15 -3.45
CA GLU A 116 12.76 2.43 -4.25
C GLU A 116 13.21 1.14 -4.95
N ALA A 117 13.46 1.23 -6.25
CA ALA A 117 14.01 0.15 -7.06
C ALA A 117 15.17 0.66 -7.91
N GLN A 118 16.14 -0.21 -8.16
CA GLN A 118 17.31 0.05 -9.01
C GLN A 118 17.14 -0.67 -10.34
N ASP A 119 17.05 0.08 -11.44
CA ASP A 119 16.86 -0.43 -12.80
C ASP A 119 18.03 -1.33 -13.23
N ASN A 120 19.25 -1.07 -12.76
CA ASN A 120 20.47 -1.83 -13.11
C ASN A 120 20.85 -2.94 -12.12
N ASP A 121 20.24 -2.97 -10.93
CA ASP A 121 20.44 -4.00 -9.91
C ASP A 121 19.13 -4.29 -9.18
N PRO A 122 18.18 -4.99 -9.83
CA PRO A 122 16.82 -5.14 -9.31
C PRO A 122 16.74 -5.95 -8.01
N ALA A 123 17.80 -6.70 -7.67
CA ALA A 123 17.92 -7.31 -6.35
C ALA A 123 17.91 -6.29 -5.21
N ARG A 124 18.37 -5.05 -5.46
CA ARG A 124 18.44 -3.95 -4.49
C ARG A 124 17.17 -3.10 -4.50
N ALA A 125 16.07 -3.70 -4.06
CA ALA A 125 14.83 -2.99 -3.79
C ALA A 125 14.72 -2.62 -2.30
N ARG A 126 14.01 -1.52 -2.02
CA ARG A 126 13.76 -1.02 -0.67
C ARG A 126 12.35 -0.46 -0.52
N VAL A 127 11.75 -0.73 0.63
CA VAL A 127 10.56 -0.05 1.13
C VAL A 127 10.84 0.51 2.52
N THR A 128 10.48 1.77 2.72
CA THR A 128 10.40 2.36 4.06
C THR A 128 9.01 2.87 4.34
N GLY A 129 8.50 2.60 5.53
CA GLY A 129 7.17 3.03 5.95
C GLY A 129 7.24 3.76 7.28
N LYS A 130 6.40 4.78 7.45
CA LYS A 130 6.10 5.38 8.75
C LYS A 130 4.59 5.47 8.89
N ASN A 131 4.06 5.08 10.03
CA ASN A 131 2.67 5.33 10.35
C ASN A 131 2.50 5.82 11.78
N ARG A 132 1.37 6.49 12.03
CA ARG A 132 0.97 6.98 13.33
C ARG A 132 -0.53 6.85 13.48
N TYR A 133 -0.95 6.19 14.55
CA TYR A 133 -2.29 6.30 15.11
C TYR A 133 -2.25 7.21 16.33
N THR A 134 -3.15 8.18 16.40
CA THR A 134 -3.37 9.00 17.58
C THR A 134 -4.81 8.80 18.04
N ILE A 135 -4.97 8.24 19.24
CA ILE A 135 -6.25 7.95 19.88
C ILE A 135 -6.41 8.94 21.04
N GLU A 136 -7.21 9.98 20.82
CA GLU A 136 -7.53 11.01 21.81
C GLU A 136 -8.76 10.56 22.60
N LEU A 137 -8.55 10.16 23.85
CA LEU A 137 -9.58 9.78 24.82
C LEU A 137 -9.79 10.93 25.81
N GLU A 138 -10.81 10.85 26.65
CA GLU A 138 -10.96 11.78 27.76
C GLU A 138 -9.76 11.65 28.73
N GLY A 139 -9.05 12.77 28.95
CA GLY A 139 -7.93 12.85 29.89
C GLY A 139 -6.65 12.11 29.48
N ARG A 140 -6.62 11.39 28.34
CA ARG A 140 -5.41 10.72 27.85
C ARG A 140 -5.33 10.64 26.34
N THR A 141 -4.12 10.67 25.81
CA THR A 141 -3.82 10.41 24.40
C THR A 141 -2.92 9.20 24.30
N VAL A 142 -3.32 8.22 23.50
CA VAL A 142 -2.47 7.08 23.13
C VAL A 142 -2.00 7.27 21.71
N THR A 143 -0.69 7.27 21.51
CA THR A 143 -0.07 7.30 20.17
C THR A 143 0.61 5.97 19.89
N VAL A 144 0.29 5.35 18.76
CA VAL A 144 1.01 4.18 18.26
C VAL A 144 1.73 4.59 16.99
N GLU A 145 3.05 4.56 17.03
CA GLU A 145 3.90 4.88 15.87
C GLU A 145 4.60 3.62 15.41
N ALA A 146 4.80 3.48 14.11
CA ALA A 146 5.68 2.44 13.59
C ALA A 146 6.57 2.91 12.45
N GLU A 147 7.72 2.26 12.35
CA GLU A 147 8.71 2.45 11.31
C GLU A 147 9.05 1.10 10.68
N LEU A 148 8.90 1.01 9.36
CA LEU A 148 9.25 -0.15 8.55
C LEU A 148 10.50 0.17 7.73
N SER A 149 11.44 -0.77 7.69
CA SER A 149 12.49 -0.86 6.67
C SER A 149 12.53 -2.28 6.16
N LEU A 150 12.20 -2.45 4.88
CA LEU A 150 12.36 -3.70 4.15
C LEU A 150 13.36 -3.45 3.02
N THR A 151 14.47 -4.17 3.01
CA THR A 151 15.44 -4.12 1.90
C THR A 151 15.66 -5.53 1.36
N SER A 152 16.34 -5.65 0.24
CA SER A 152 16.68 -6.98 -0.28
C SER A 152 17.99 -7.00 -1.06
N ASP A 153 18.50 -8.22 -1.24
CA ASP A 153 19.58 -8.59 -2.15
C ASP A 153 19.19 -9.86 -2.93
N ARG A 154 20.12 -10.48 -3.66
CA ARG A 154 19.79 -11.64 -4.50
C ARG A 154 19.28 -12.85 -3.72
N GLN A 155 19.59 -12.96 -2.43
CA GLN A 155 19.35 -14.14 -1.62
C GLN A 155 18.27 -13.92 -0.55
N ASN A 156 18.12 -12.69 -0.05
CA ASN A 156 17.31 -12.41 1.12
C ASN A 156 16.55 -11.09 1.03
N PHE A 157 15.47 -11.03 1.81
CA PHE A 157 14.89 -9.81 2.33
C PHE A 157 15.40 -9.56 3.75
N TYR A 158 15.62 -8.29 4.07
CA TYR A 158 15.98 -7.84 5.41
C TYR A 158 14.84 -6.98 5.94
N TYR A 159 14.10 -7.54 6.89
CA TYR A 159 12.95 -6.90 7.49
C TYR A 159 13.33 -6.31 8.85
N LYS A 160 12.99 -5.04 9.05
CA LYS A 160 13.05 -4.37 10.34
C LYS A 160 11.78 -3.57 10.56
N TYR A 161 11.13 -3.80 11.68
CA TYR A 161 9.94 -3.06 12.08
C TYR A 161 10.03 -2.66 13.54
N ILE A 162 9.80 -1.39 13.81
CA ILE A 162 9.78 -0.84 15.18
C ILE A 162 8.39 -0.30 15.43
N ARG A 163 7.79 -0.66 16.55
CA ARG A 163 6.51 -0.11 17.00
C ARG A 163 6.63 0.47 18.40
N ARG A 164 6.17 1.70 18.57
CA ARG A 164 6.17 2.45 19.82
C ARG A 164 4.75 2.78 20.23
N ALA A 165 4.42 2.57 21.49
CA ALA A 165 3.21 3.06 22.12
C ALA A 165 3.59 4.14 23.13
N LEU A 166 2.94 5.28 23.03
CA LEU A 166 3.12 6.42 23.92
C LEU A 166 1.78 6.74 24.59
N GLU A 167 1.82 7.04 25.89
CA GLU A 167 0.70 7.61 26.61
C GLU A 167 1.07 9.06 26.98
N ASN A 168 0.24 10.01 26.55
CA ASN A 168 0.47 11.44 26.75
C ASN A 168 1.87 11.90 26.31
N GLY A 169 2.36 11.34 25.21
CA GLY A 169 3.70 11.61 24.65
C GLY A 169 4.86 10.89 25.37
N LYS A 170 4.60 10.16 26.46
CA LYS A 170 5.60 9.36 27.16
C LYS A 170 5.63 7.93 26.60
N LEU A 171 6.79 7.45 26.19
CA LEU A 171 6.96 6.07 25.74
C LEU A 171 6.60 5.09 26.88
N ILE A 172 5.61 4.23 26.62
CA ILE A 172 5.19 3.17 27.55
C ILE A 172 5.63 1.79 27.08
N ARG A 173 5.80 1.60 25.76
CA ARG A 173 6.27 0.34 25.19
C ARG A 173 6.93 0.57 23.85
N GLU A 174 8.04 -0.11 23.62
CA GLU A 174 8.64 -0.28 22.30
C GLU A 174 8.82 -1.76 22.03
N LYS A 175 8.64 -2.19 20.79
CA LYS A 175 9.04 -3.51 20.32
C LYS A 175 9.65 -3.41 18.93
N THR A 176 10.72 -4.15 18.74
CA THR A 176 11.45 -4.27 17.47
C THR A 176 11.40 -5.71 17.00
N TRP A 177 11.17 -5.91 15.71
CA TRP A 177 11.26 -7.17 15.01
C TRP A 177 12.32 -7.02 13.92
N GLU A 178 13.24 -7.98 13.85
CA GLU A 178 14.29 -8.03 12.84
C GLU A 178 14.39 -9.47 12.34
N GLU A 179 14.24 -9.64 11.03
CA GLU A 179 14.20 -10.95 10.38
C GLU A 179 14.97 -10.90 9.05
N ILE A 180 15.61 -12.01 8.72
CA ILE A 180 16.21 -12.26 7.41
C ILE A 180 15.39 -13.36 6.77
N ILE A 181 14.78 -13.07 5.62
CA ILE A 181 13.84 -13.96 4.94
C ILE A 181 14.48 -14.39 3.62
N PRO A 182 14.71 -15.68 3.37
CA PRO A 182 15.24 -16.14 2.08
C PRO A 182 14.32 -15.79 0.89
N ARG A 183 14.91 -15.61 -0.28
CA ARG A 183 14.23 -15.44 -1.57
C ARG A 183 14.10 -16.79 -2.29
N ASP A 184 13.30 -17.68 -1.72
CA ASP A 184 13.02 -19.02 -2.25
C ASP A 184 11.70 -19.12 -3.04
N HIS A 185 10.91 -18.04 -3.03
CA HIS A 185 9.62 -17.92 -3.71
C HIS A 185 9.51 -16.69 -4.63
N GLN A 186 10.63 -16.06 -4.99
CA GLN A 186 10.76 -14.95 -5.93
C GLN A 186 12.01 -15.04 -6.80
#